data_AF-A0A0K0E2R4-F1
#
_entry.id   AF-A0A0K0E2R4-F1
#
_cell.length_a   1.000
_cell.length_b   1.000
_cell.length_c   1.000
_cell.angle_alpha   90.00
_cell.angle_beta   90.00
_cell.angle_gamma   90.00
#
_symmetry.space_group_name_H-M   'P 1'
#
loop_
_entity.id
_entity.type
_entity.pdbx_description
1 polymer ?
#
loop_
_entity_poly.entity_id
_entity_poly.type
_entity_poly.pdbx_seq_one_letter_code
_entity_poly.pdbx_strand_id
1 'polypeptide(L)'
;MYRQLIVSDDSINGGIQKLIEEKTQPLNYSRNNIIKNDENKDKEDNIEIENLTNSEVVTLDDDDPETQYIFVLKMNEVSNGRMRQVNIKNNIDVIIIKYENEYYALASKCANCNGPLIKGVLSKNFLYCVPYGTCYDIRTGYLEEYPGLYSQNTFKTTVQNGKIYIITNFRMLSINRKEKPMLKYTIQLTKNPTIIIGSGIAALTCAEVLRQNSYNDPIILLTKDNVLPFFKFLLPTNPNINDDEILLREEKFYENYGIDIRLNTKVIKVDATEKVVYCDNEKSFAYSNLVIATGTAHKKIVIPGSTLENVLYFKNSNDGRLIYKSSKKKHISIFNCTPNIITLSTILKREAKSVTIYNKSNILFQDGGKSFNEELIKYLENVCGINVRLNDSIRIIEGEKVVSHLVLNSGNCAISNLVIPFNGEIACSSFMLGNKLKITSDNFIEVDESMKTNIPNVYAIGDCSISNLNKNKNIVLLQSWQSAQVDGKICAMNILNKVIKFKNDIRFLWFHVGKEIVVFVHKLCENDENPLSRGSFETNDFITYFFNNNSVIGVICFGDVTPAIQIFACLKKKINISREEVQAMTKNNWIYKLT
;
A
#
# COMPACT_ATOMS: atom_id res chain seq x y z
N MET A 1 -2.82 6.39 42.74
CA MET A 1 -4.19 6.01 43.15
C MET A 1 -4.99 5.66 41.90
N TYR A 2 -5.42 4.41 41.80
CA TYR A 2 -6.41 3.94 40.82
C TYR A 2 -7.81 4.50 41.17
N ARG A 3 -8.60 4.89 40.15
CA ARG A 3 -10.07 4.77 39.99
C ARG A 3 -10.47 5.54 38.72
N GLN A 4 -10.82 4.84 37.64
CA GLN A 4 -12.20 4.54 37.21
C GLN A 4 -13.07 5.80 37.05
N LEU A 5 -13.56 6.03 35.82
CA LEU A 5 -15.00 6.00 35.51
C LEU A 5 -15.23 6.16 34.00
N ILE A 6 -16.01 5.22 33.46
CA ILE A 6 -16.68 5.28 32.17
C ILE A 6 -17.82 6.30 32.30
N VAL A 7 -17.97 7.20 31.33
CA VAL A 7 -19.25 7.85 31.06
C VAL A 7 -19.63 7.44 29.64
N SER A 8 -20.64 6.58 29.56
CA SER A 8 -21.46 6.33 28.40
C SER A 8 -22.34 7.56 28.17
N ASP A 9 -22.13 8.28 27.06
CA ASP A 9 -23.10 9.26 26.58
C ASP A 9 -24.03 8.58 25.57
N ASP A 10 -25.12 8.01 26.11
CA ASP A 10 -26.36 7.82 25.39
C ASP A 10 -26.98 9.19 25.12
N SER A 11 -26.50 9.86 24.07
CA SER A 11 -27.22 10.99 23.46
C SER A 11 -27.24 10.86 21.94
N ILE A 12 -27.71 9.69 21.48
CA ILE A 12 -28.34 9.51 20.18
C ILE A 12 -29.80 9.18 20.46
N ASN A 13 -30.65 10.21 20.53
CA ASN A 13 -32.09 10.07 20.27
C ASN A 13 -32.69 11.48 20.17
N GLY A 14 -32.92 11.94 18.93
CA GLY A 14 -33.57 13.22 18.72
C GLY A 14 -33.50 13.76 17.30
N GLY A 15 -33.95 12.98 16.31
CA GLY A 15 -34.42 13.52 15.04
C GLY A 15 -33.40 13.52 13.89
N ILE A 16 -33.40 12.46 13.09
CA ILE A 16 -33.51 12.45 11.62
C ILE A 16 -34.10 11.06 11.28
N GLN A 17 -35.31 10.81 11.78
CA GLN A 17 -36.13 9.66 11.36
C GLN A 17 -37.44 10.17 10.72
N LYS A 18 -37.32 11.28 9.96
CA LYS A 18 -38.46 11.91 9.30
C LYS A 18 -38.20 12.42 7.88
N LEU A 19 -37.20 11.86 7.18
CA LEU A 19 -36.91 12.21 5.79
C LEU A 19 -36.66 11.01 4.87
N ILE A 20 -36.99 9.78 5.29
CA ILE A 20 -36.84 8.58 4.42
C ILE A 20 -38.20 7.95 4.02
N GLU A 21 -39.32 8.46 4.54
CA GLU A 21 -40.65 8.09 4.04
C GLU A 21 -41.19 9.24 3.20
N GLU A 22 -40.92 9.21 1.89
CA GLU A 22 -41.78 9.71 0.80
C GLU A 22 -40.93 9.92 -0.47
N LYS A 23 -40.85 8.88 -1.30
CA LYS A 23 -41.08 8.91 -2.77
C LYS A 23 -40.62 7.60 -3.39
N THR A 24 -41.45 6.59 -3.17
CA THR A 24 -41.74 5.57 -4.17
C THR A 24 -42.36 6.24 -5.40
N GLN A 25 -41.71 6.18 -6.57
CA GLN A 25 -42.29 5.61 -7.80
C GLN A 25 -41.30 5.70 -8.98
N PRO A 26 -41.32 4.73 -9.92
CA PRO A 26 -40.20 4.41 -10.78
C PRO A 26 -40.32 5.01 -12.19
N LEU A 27 -39.23 5.54 -12.73
CA LEU A 27 -39.15 6.01 -14.11
C LEU A 27 -38.61 4.88 -15.00
N ASN A 28 -39.53 4.10 -15.57
CA ASN A 28 -39.33 3.35 -16.80
C ASN A 28 -39.40 4.33 -17.98
N TYR A 29 -38.31 4.50 -18.74
CA TYR A 29 -38.42 4.77 -20.18
C TYR A 29 -37.30 4.10 -20.96
N SER A 30 -37.76 3.34 -21.94
CA SER A 30 -37.07 2.56 -22.95
C SER A 30 -36.48 3.40 -24.08
N ARG A 31 -35.31 2.95 -24.57
CA ARG A 31 -34.87 2.85 -25.99
C ARG A 31 -35.32 3.92 -27.00
N ASN A 32 -34.37 4.70 -27.52
CA ASN A 32 -33.93 4.79 -28.94
C ASN A 32 -33.47 6.20 -29.38
N ASN A 33 -32.50 6.19 -30.32
CA ASN A 33 -32.03 7.26 -31.23
C ASN A 33 -31.01 8.25 -30.63
N ILE A 34 -29.70 8.13 -30.93
CA ILE A 34 -28.97 8.53 -32.16
C ILE A 34 -29.27 10.00 -32.57
N ILE A 35 -28.26 10.88 -32.45
CA ILE A 35 -27.63 11.70 -33.53
C ILE A 35 -26.83 12.89 -32.93
N LYS A 36 -25.53 12.87 -33.22
CA LYS A 36 -24.55 13.93 -33.59
C LYS A 36 -24.41 15.26 -32.81
N ASN A 37 -23.11 15.53 -32.57
CA ASN A 37 -22.35 16.78 -32.66
C ASN A 37 -22.73 17.93 -31.71
N ASP A 38 -21.79 18.29 -30.83
CA ASP A 38 -21.07 19.55 -31.00
C ASP A 38 -19.80 19.64 -30.13
N GLU A 39 -18.85 20.39 -30.68
CA GLU A 39 -17.51 20.69 -30.23
C GLU A 39 -17.52 21.65 -29.02
N ASN A 40 -16.68 21.40 -28.00
CA ASN A 40 -15.65 22.31 -27.49
C ASN A 40 -15.18 21.97 -26.06
N LYS A 41 -13.86 21.90 -25.92
CA LYS A 41 -13.00 22.43 -24.83
C LYS A 41 -13.50 22.31 -23.38
N ASP A 42 -12.86 21.44 -22.60
CA ASP A 42 -11.84 21.83 -21.62
C ASP A 42 -11.12 20.58 -21.09
N LYS A 43 -9.78 20.61 -21.14
CA LYS A 43 -8.90 19.54 -20.65
C LYS A 43 -8.66 19.74 -19.16
N GLU A 44 -9.50 19.16 -18.32
CA GLU A 44 -9.14 18.85 -16.94
C GLU A 44 -8.51 17.46 -16.92
N ASP A 45 -7.19 17.40 -16.74
CA ASP A 45 -6.45 16.16 -16.49
C ASP A 45 -6.81 15.62 -15.09
N ASN A 46 -8.03 15.10 -14.95
CA ASN A 46 -8.35 14.16 -13.89
C ASN A 46 -7.64 12.85 -14.23
N ILE A 47 -6.76 12.41 -13.33
CA ILE A 47 -6.20 11.05 -13.36
C ILE A 47 -7.39 10.12 -13.14
N GLU A 48 -8.02 9.68 -14.22
CA GLU A 48 -9.05 8.66 -14.20
C GLU A 48 -8.40 7.35 -13.74
N ILE A 49 -8.60 7.02 -12.47
CA ILE A 49 -8.46 5.66 -11.97
C ILE A 49 -9.66 4.92 -12.57
N GLU A 50 -9.50 4.34 -13.76
CA GLU A 50 -10.53 3.50 -14.38
C GLU A 50 -11.00 2.45 -13.37
N ASN A 51 -12.30 2.48 -13.07
CA ASN A 51 -12.98 1.61 -12.12
C ASN A 51 -12.65 0.12 -12.39
N LEU A 52 -11.95 -0.50 -11.45
CA LEU A 52 -11.45 -1.87 -11.49
C LEU A 52 -12.55 -2.91 -11.14
N THR A 53 -13.69 -2.90 -11.83
CA THR A 53 -14.77 -3.86 -11.55
C THR A 53 -15.00 -4.79 -12.74
N ASN A 54 -14.42 -5.98 -12.66
CA ASN A 54 -14.88 -7.24 -13.26
C ASN A 54 -13.82 -8.30 -12.96
N SER A 55 -14.16 -9.23 -12.07
CA SER A 55 -13.34 -10.33 -11.61
C SER A 55 -13.93 -11.66 -12.12
N GLU A 56 -13.82 -11.93 -13.43
CA GLU A 56 -14.07 -13.28 -13.94
C GLU A 56 -12.73 -14.02 -14.10
N VAL A 57 -12.52 -15.03 -13.24
CA VAL A 57 -11.41 -15.99 -13.34
C VAL A 57 -11.70 -16.91 -14.51
N VAL A 58 -10.93 -16.77 -15.58
CA VAL A 58 -11.05 -17.64 -16.76
C VAL A 58 -9.69 -18.31 -16.99
N THR A 59 -9.67 -19.62 -16.89
CA THR A 59 -8.55 -20.47 -17.32
C THR A 59 -8.85 -21.01 -18.71
N LEU A 60 -7.85 -21.08 -19.59
CA LEU A 60 -7.99 -21.74 -20.88
C LEU A 60 -8.08 -23.27 -20.65
N ASP A 61 -9.11 -23.90 -21.20
CA ASP A 61 -9.07 -25.33 -21.52
C ASP A 61 -8.37 -25.49 -22.87
N ASP A 62 -7.37 -26.39 -22.97
CA ASP A 62 -6.67 -26.64 -24.24
C ASP A 62 -7.63 -27.17 -25.35
N ASP A 63 -8.83 -27.61 -24.97
CA ASP A 63 -9.93 -28.06 -25.85
C ASP A 63 -10.96 -26.95 -26.17
N ASP A 64 -10.74 -25.70 -25.73
CA ASP A 64 -11.62 -24.56 -26.07
C ASP A 64 -11.59 -24.32 -27.59
N PRO A 65 -12.73 -24.48 -28.31
CA PRO A 65 -12.80 -24.29 -29.76
C PRO A 65 -12.47 -22.86 -30.21
N GLU A 66 -12.42 -21.88 -29.29
CA GLU A 66 -11.99 -20.50 -29.58
C GLU A 66 -10.46 -20.30 -29.48
N THR A 67 -9.69 -21.34 -29.12
CA THR A 67 -8.23 -21.26 -28.99
C THR A 67 -7.56 -21.06 -30.35
N GLN A 68 -6.64 -20.09 -30.43
CA GLN A 68 -5.93 -19.72 -31.65
C GLN A 68 -4.42 -19.70 -31.48
N TYR A 69 -3.71 -20.00 -32.57
CA TYR A 69 -2.28 -19.76 -32.71
C TYR A 69 -2.07 -18.37 -33.30
N ILE A 70 -1.64 -17.45 -32.45
CA ILE A 70 -1.45 -16.05 -32.83
C ILE A 70 0.04 -15.81 -33.01
N PHE A 71 0.46 -15.49 -34.24
CA PHE A 71 1.83 -15.10 -34.53
C PHE A 71 2.18 -13.81 -33.79
N VAL A 72 3.36 -13.77 -33.14
CA VAL A 72 3.81 -12.60 -32.39
C VAL A 72 5.06 -11.95 -32.99
N LEU A 73 6.17 -12.67 -33.09
CA LEU A 73 7.44 -12.17 -33.65
C LEU A 73 8.35 -13.34 -34.09
N LYS A 74 9.37 -13.06 -34.91
CA LYS A 74 10.41 -14.04 -35.26
C LYS A 74 11.43 -14.19 -34.14
N MET A 75 12.00 -15.39 -34.00
CA MET A 75 12.93 -15.73 -32.91
C MET A 75 14.13 -14.77 -32.76
N ASN A 76 14.59 -14.16 -33.86
CA ASN A 76 15.72 -13.23 -33.88
C ASN A 76 15.35 -11.79 -33.47
N GLU A 77 14.06 -11.47 -33.33
CA GLU A 77 13.59 -10.14 -32.93
C GLU A 77 13.59 -9.94 -31.41
N VAL A 78 13.85 -10.99 -30.63
CA VAL A 78 14.03 -10.93 -29.17
C VAL A 78 15.28 -11.70 -28.74
N SER A 79 16.25 -10.97 -28.17
CA SER A 79 17.47 -11.55 -27.63
C SER A 79 17.24 -12.16 -26.25
N ASN A 80 18.08 -13.13 -25.85
CA ASN A 80 18.02 -13.71 -24.52
C ASN A 80 18.21 -12.64 -23.43
N GLY A 81 17.41 -12.70 -22.36
CA GLY A 81 17.38 -11.70 -21.29
C GLY A 81 16.72 -10.37 -21.68
N ARG A 82 16.00 -10.31 -22.81
CA ARG A 82 15.30 -9.11 -23.29
C ARG A 82 13.80 -9.34 -23.46
N MET A 83 13.08 -8.23 -23.47
CA MET A 83 11.63 -8.17 -23.64
C MET A 83 11.29 -7.37 -24.89
N ARG A 84 10.21 -7.76 -25.57
CA ARG A 84 9.63 -7.04 -26.71
C ARG A 84 8.12 -6.93 -26.50
N GLN A 85 7.59 -5.72 -26.66
CA GLN A 85 6.14 -5.53 -26.73
C GLN A 85 5.68 -5.70 -28.17
N VAL A 86 4.62 -6.48 -28.36
CA VAL A 86 4.00 -6.74 -29.67
C VAL A 86 2.53 -6.39 -29.60
N ASN A 87 2.09 -5.61 -30.59
CA ASN A 87 0.68 -5.35 -30.83
C ASN A 87 0.08 -6.52 -31.62
N ILE A 88 -0.91 -7.19 -31.03
CA ILE A 88 -1.54 -8.38 -31.61
C ILE A 88 -2.70 -7.98 -32.53
N LYS A 89 -3.70 -7.26 -31.98
CA LYS A 89 -4.87 -6.68 -32.68
C LYS A 89 -5.68 -5.82 -31.70
N ASN A 90 -6.53 -4.91 -32.19
CA ASN A 90 -7.47 -4.11 -31.38
C ASN A 90 -6.81 -3.38 -30.19
N ASN A 91 -5.61 -2.83 -30.38
CA ASN A 91 -4.83 -2.17 -29.32
C ASN A 91 -4.49 -3.08 -28.12
N ILE A 92 -4.48 -4.40 -28.32
CA ILE A 92 -4.02 -5.35 -27.32
C ILE A 92 -2.55 -5.65 -27.55
N ASP A 93 -1.75 -5.33 -26.53
CA ASP A 93 -0.32 -5.57 -26.50
C ASP A 93 0.03 -6.72 -25.56
N VAL A 94 1.01 -7.53 -25.97
CA VAL A 94 1.65 -8.56 -25.13
C VAL A 94 3.14 -8.31 -25.04
N ILE A 95 3.78 -8.81 -23.98
CA ILE A 95 5.23 -8.81 -23.84
C ILE A 95 5.75 -10.22 -24.08
N ILE A 96 6.69 -10.33 -25.02
CA ILE A 96 7.45 -11.54 -25.28
C ILE A 96 8.82 -11.40 -24.62
N ILE A 97 9.17 -12.37 -23.79
CA ILE A 97 10.45 -12.45 -23.08
C ILE A 97 11.17 -13.69 -23.56
N LYS A 98 12.46 -13.57 -23.89
CA LYS A 98 13.32 -14.74 -24.11
C LYS A 98 14.24 -14.91 -22.92
N TYR A 99 14.22 -16.08 -22.28
CA TYR A 99 15.10 -16.39 -21.16
C TYR A 99 15.48 -17.87 -21.16
N GLU A 100 16.77 -18.17 -21.01
CA GLU A 100 17.33 -19.54 -21.10
C GLU A 100 16.88 -20.30 -22.36
N ASN A 101 16.83 -19.60 -23.50
CA ASN A 101 16.36 -20.09 -24.80
C ASN A 101 14.88 -20.48 -24.90
N GLU A 102 14.11 -20.30 -23.84
CA GLU A 102 12.66 -20.39 -23.85
C GLU A 102 12.00 -19.04 -24.08
N TYR A 103 10.76 -19.07 -24.53
CA TYR A 103 9.94 -17.89 -24.78
C TYR A 103 8.79 -17.85 -23.80
N TYR A 104 8.47 -16.66 -23.30
CA TYR A 104 7.38 -16.44 -22.37
C TYR A 104 6.55 -15.25 -22.84
N ALA A 105 5.23 -15.37 -22.76
CA ALA A 105 4.31 -14.31 -23.14
C ALA A 105 3.47 -13.88 -21.94
N LEU A 106 3.44 -12.57 -21.68
CA LEU A 106 2.67 -11.97 -20.60
C LEU A 106 1.80 -10.86 -21.16
N ALA A 107 0.69 -10.57 -20.48
CA ALA A 107 -0.06 -9.34 -20.76
C ALA A 107 0.85 -8.11 -20.53
N SER A 108 0.68 -7.06 -21.33
CA SER A 108 1.61 -5.92 -21.38
C SER A 108 1.51 -4.94 -20.22
N LYS A 109 0.37 -4.90 -19.53
CA LYS A 109 0.12 -4.01 -18.39
C LYS A 109 0.14 -4.81 -17.09
N CYS A 110 0.70 -4.22 -16.04
CA CYS A 110 0.81 -4.83 -14.71
C CYS A 110 -0.57 -5.14 -14.12
N ALA A 111 -0.76 -6.37 -13.63
CA ALA A 111 -2.00 -6.85 -13.04
C ALA A 111 -2.51 -6.04 -11.82
N ASN A 112 -1.64 -5.25 -11.18
CA ASN A 112 -1.94 -4.54 -9.94
C ASN A 112 -2.00 -3.02 -10.07
N CYS A 113 -1.36 -2.43 -11.09
CA CYS A 113 -1.35 -0.98 -11.28
C CYS A 113 -1.54 -0.51 -12.72
N ASN A 114 -1.78 -1.43 -13.67
CA ASN A 114 -1.89 -1.16 -15.10
C ASN A 114 -0.66 -0.48 -15.74
N GLY A 115 0.46 -0.34 -15.03
CA GLY A 115 1.71 0.20 -15.55
C GLY A 115 2.31 -0.66 -16.67
N PRO A 116 2.98 -0.06 -17.67
CA PRO A 116 3.54 -0.78 -18.81
C PRO A 116 4.73 -1.66 -18.39
N LEU A 117 4.56 -2.98 -18.41
CA LEU A 117 5.58 -3.93 -17.97
C LEU A 117 6.82 -3.95 -18.87
N ILE A 118 6.74 -3.43 -20.10
CA ILE A 118 7.90 -3.26 -20.98
C ILE A 118 8.90 -2.23 -20.43
N LYS A 119 8.47 -1.34 -19.53
CA LYS A 119 9.34 -0.45 -18.77
C LYS A 119 9.86 -1.08 -17.46
N GLY A 120 9.42 -2.30 -17.17
CA GLY A 120 9.81 -3.06 -15.99
C GLY A 120 11.26 -3.51 -16.01
N VAL A 121 11.68 -4.10 -14.90
CA VAL A 121 13.05 -4.62 -14.70
C VAL A 121 13.00 -6.14 -14.76
N LEU A 122 13.61 -6.72 -15.78
CA LEU A 122 13.80 -8.17 -15.88
C LEU A 122 15.11 -8.57 -15.19
N SER A 123 15.01 -9.44 -14.19
CA SER A 123 16.16 -10.04 -13.50
C SER A 123 15.98 -11.55 -13.48
N LYS A 124 16.79 -12.27 -14.27
CA LYS A 124 16.60 -13.71 -14.50
C LYS A 124 15.16 -13.99 -14.98
N ASN A 125 14.45 -14.88 -14.29
CA ASN A 125 13.05 -15.21 -14.54
C ASN A 125 12.04 -14.33 -13.77
N PHE A 126 12.46 -13.20 -13.20
CA PHE A 126 11.61 -12.31 -12.41
C PHE A 126 11.45 -10.96 -13.10
N LEU A 127 10.20 -10.52 -13.28
CA LEU A 127 9.85 -9.22 -13.86
C LEU A 127 9.27 -8.30 -12.78
N TYR A 128 9.94 -7.19 -12.53
CA TYR A 128 9.51 -6.16 -11.59
C TYR A 128 8.80 -5.02 -12.33
N CYS A 129 7.62 -4.65 -11.87
CA CYS A 129 6.87 -3.52 -12.40
C CYS A 129 7.45 -2.18 -11.91
N VAL A 130 7.50 -1.18 -12.80
CA VAL A 130 7.62 0.24 -12.44
C VAL A 130 6.20 0.82 -12.34
N PRO A 131 5.83 1.54 -11.26
CA PRO A 131 6.74 2.16 -10.28
C PRO A 131 6.81 1.48 -8.90
N TYR A 132 6.07 0.39 -8.66
CA TYR A 132 5.90 -0.16 -7.30
C TYR A 132 6.76 -1.37 -6.96
N GLY A 133 7.51 -1.94 -7.91
CA GLY A 133 8.36 -3.10 -7.66
C GLY A 133 7.61 -4.43 -7.50
N THR A 134 6.33 -4.51 -7.85
CA THR A 134 5.59 -5.79 -7.92
C THR A 134 6.35 -6.80 -8.77
N CYS A 135 6.61 -7.98 -8.23
CA CYS A 135 7.47 -8.97 -8.87
C CYS A 135 6.69 -10.21 -9.31
N TYR A 136 6.81 -10.56 -10.59
CA TYR A 136 6.18 -11.74 -11.17
C TYR A 136 7.23 -12.75 -11.66
N ASP A 137 6.98 -14.04 -11.47
CA ASP A 137 7.72 -15.09 -12.19
C ASP A 137 7.24 -15.14 -13.65
N ILE A 138 8.12 -14.90 -14.61
CA ILE A 138 7.74 -14.82 -16.04
C ILE A 138 7.19 -16.15 -16.60
N ARG A 139 7.49 -17.27 -15.94
CA ARG A 139 7.13 -18.62 -16.39
C ARG A 139 5.68 -18.95 -16.05
N THR A 140 5.23 -18.48 -14.90
CA THR A 140 3.90 -18.81 -14.34
C THR A 140 2.97 -17.60 -14.26
N GLY A 141 3.54 -16.39 -14.28
CA GLY A 141 2.86 -15.13 -14.01
C GLY A 141 2.61 -14.89 -12.52
N TYR A 142 2.94 -15.83 -11.64
CA TYR A 142 2.58 -15.71 -10.25
C TYR A 142 3.28 -14.54 -9.58
N LEU A 143 2.53 -13.86 -8.72
CA LEU A 143 3.04 -12.85 -7.81
C LEU A 143 4.01 -13.52 -6.83
N GLU A 144 5.28 -13.13 -6.89
CA GLU A 144 6.35 -13.70 -6.07
C GLU A 144 6.80 -12.75 -4.97
N GLU A 145 6.90 -11.46 -5.27
CA GLU A 145 7.17 -10.40 -4.29
C GLU A 145 6.17 -9.25 -4.39
N TYR A 146 5.96 -8.60 -3.25
CA TYR A 146 5.00 -7.52 -3.03
C TYR A 146 5.59 -6.15 -3.41
N PRO A 147 4.75 -5.13 -3.65
CA PRO A 147 3.30 -5.07 -3.40
C PRO A 147 2.47 -5.76 -4.49
N GLY A 148 1.26 -6.21 -4.16
CA GLY A 148 0.30 -6.76 -5.13
C GLY A 148 -0.66 -7.79 -4.53
N LEU A 149 -1.77 -8.02 -5.20
CA LEU A 149 -2.79 -9.04 -4.89
C LEU A 149 -2.98 -10.04 -6.03
N TYR A 150 -2.80 -9.57 -7.26
CA TYR A 150 -3.05 -10.37 -8.45
C TYR A 150 -1.74 -10.87 -9.05
N SER A 151 -1.80 -12.07 -9.63
CA SER A 151 -0.76 -12.58 -10.51
C SER A 151 -0.94 -12.04 -11.92
N GLN A 152 0.14 -11.97 -12.67
CA GLN A 152 0.14 -11.55 -14.07
C GLN A 152 -0.44 -12.64 -14.96
N ASN A 153 -1.26 -12.25 -15.94
CA ASN A 153 -1.73 -13.19 -16.95
C ASN A 153 -0.59 -13.57 -17.90
N THR A 154 -0.56 -14.85 -18.27
CA THR A 154 0.49 -15.47 -19.09
C THR A 154 -0.16 -16.26 -20.20
N PHE A 155 0.44 -16.23 -21.38
CA PHE A 155 -0.02 -16.99 -22.54
C PHE A 155 0.98 -18.08 -22.85
N LYS A 156 0.48 -19.28 -23.14
CA LYS A 156 1.30 -20.41 -23.58
C LYS A 156 1.95 -20.04 -24.90
N THR A 157 3.25 -20.30 -25.03
CA THR A 157 4.04 -19.98 -26.22
C THR A 157 4.45 -21.25 -26.95
N THR A 158 4.58 -21.17 -28.27
CA THR A 158 5.18 -22.23 -29.10
C THR A 158 6.01 -21.62 -30.22
N VAL A 159 6.95 -22.39 -30.75
CA VAL A 159 7.83 -21.96 -31.84
C VAL A 159 7.67 -22.90 -33.02
N GLN A 160 7.34 -22.36 -34.20
CA GLN A 160 7.25 -23.11 -35.44
C GLN A 160 7.96 -22.35 -36.56
N ASN A 161 8.85 -23.02 -37.30
CA ASN A 161 9.55 -22.45 -38.47
C ASN A 161 10.20 -21.08 -38.19
N GLY A 162 10.87 -20.93 -37.04
CA GLY A 162 11.54 -19.67 -36.66
C GLY A 162 10.61 -18.55 -36.18
N LYS A 163 9.32 -18.81 -36.04
CA LYS A 163 8.29 -17.86 -35.59
C LYS A 163 7.74 -18.27 -34.23
N ILE A 164 7.53 -17.30 -33.37
CA ILE A 164 6.90 -17.48 -32.06
C ILE A 164 5.40 -17.25 -32.21
N TYR A 165 4.62 -18.09 -31.55
CA TYR A 165 3.17 -17.99 -31.45
C TYR A 165 2.77 -18.01 -29.97
N ILE A 166 1.66 -17.33 -29.66
CA ILE A 166 0.93 -17.52 -28.41
C ILE A 166 -0.32 -18.35 -28.69
N ILE A 167 -0.66 -19.23 -27.76
CA ILE A 167 -1.84 -20.10 -27.79
C ILE A 167 -2.82 -19.54 -26.76
N THR A 168 -3.89 -18.93 -27.24
CA THR A 168 -4.91 -18.25 -26.40
C THR A 168 -6.16 -17.95 -27.22
N ASN A 169 -7.25 -17.56 -26.56
CA ASN A 169 -8.40 -16.93 -27.21
C ASN A 169 -8.35 -15.39 -27.06
N PHE A 170 -9.17 -14.67 -27.84
CA PHE A 170 -9.19 -13.20 -27.84
C PHE A 170 -9.65 -12.61 -26.51
N ARG A 171 -10.56 -13.28 -25.81
CA ARG A 171 -11.06 -12.83 -24.51
C ARG A 171 -9.94 -12.76 -23.47
N MET A 172 -9.03 -13.74 -23.47
CA MET A 172 -7.91 -13.79 -22.53
C MET A 172 -6.85 -12.73 -22.79
N LEU A 173 -6.71 -12.28 -24.04
CA LEU A 173 -5.75 -11.22 -24.39
C LEU A 173 -6.08 -9.88 -23.70
N SER A 174 -7.35 -9.61 -23.41
CA SER A 174 -7.78 -8.40 -22.72
C SER A 174 -7.60 -8.45 -21.19
N ILE A 175 -7.29 -9.62 -20.63
CA ILE A 175 -7.18 -9.83 -19.18
C ILE A 175 -5.70 -9.78 -18.77
N ASN A 176 -5.34 -8.80 -17.94
CA ASN A 176 -3.97 -8.63 -17.47
C ASN A 176 -3.64 -9.44 -16.20
N ARG A 177 -4.68 -9.87 -15.48
CA ARG A 177 -4.57 -10.38 -14.11
C ARG A 177 -5.23 -11.75 -13.96
N LYS A 178 -4.67 -12.58 -13.06
CA LYS A 178 -5.28 -13.82 -12.60
C LYS A 178 -5.07 -14.00 -11.10
N GLU A 179 -5.93 -14.76 -10.45
CA GLU A 179 -5.70 -15.17 -9.07
C GLU A 179 -4.66 -16.29 -9.02
N LYS A 180 -3.81 -16.29 -8.00
CA LYS A 180 -2.99 -17.46 -7.72
C LYS A 180 -3.92 -18.58 -7.25
N PRO A 181 -3.72 -19.85 -7.66
CA PRO A 181 -4.55 -20.95 -7.19
C PRO A 181 -4.62 -20.99 -5.67
N MET A 182 -5.84 -21.09 -5.15
CA MET A 182 -6.14 -21.13 -3.73
C MET A 182 -7.08 -22.29 -3.45
N LEU A 183 -6.88 -22.95 -2.30
CA LEU A 183 -7.79 -23.97 -1.84
C LEU A 183 -9.16 -23.34 -1.58
N LYS A 184 -10.18 -23.78 -2.32
CA LYS A 184 -11.58 -23.47 -1.99
C LYS A 184 -11.95 -24.21 -0.71
N TYR A 185 -12.46 -23.48 0.27
CA TYR A 185 -12.74 -24.05 1.58
C TYR A 185 -13.84 -25.11 1.49
N THR A 186 -13.61 -26.24 2.15
CA THR A 186 -14.64 -27.25 2.41
C THR A 186 -14.93 -27.21 3.90
N ILE A 187 -16.21 -27.07 4.30
CA ILE A 187 -16.62 -26.93 5.69
C ILE A 187 -16.00 -28.03 6.56
N GLN A 188 -15.20 -27.65 7.56
CA GLN A 188 -14.71 -28.54 8.61
C GLN A 188 -15.17 -28.01 9.98
N LEU A 189 -16.08 -28.73 10.62
CA LEU A 189 -16.69 -28.32 11.91
C LEU A 189 -15.80 -28.61 13.13
N THR A 190 -14.74 -29.42 12.99
CA THR A 190 -14.08 -30.05 14.15
C THR A 190 -12.81 -29.36 14.63
N LYS A 191 -12.40 -28.24 14.04
CA LYS A 191 -11.15 -27.55 14.41
C LYS A 191 -11.38 -26.09 14.78
N ASN A 192 -10.67 -25.63 15.81
CA ASN A 192 -10.62 -24.21 16.15
C ASN A 192 -9.97 -23.41 15.01
N PRO A 193 -10.55 -22.25 14.64
CA PRO A 193 -10.07 -21.43 13.54
C PRO A 193 -8.69 -20.83 13.80
N THR A 194 -8.00 -20.46 12.73
CA THR A 194 -7.02 -19.37 12.79
C THR A 194 -7.79 -18.05 12.84
N ILE A 195 -7.60 -17.29 13.90
CA ILE A 195 -8.20 -15.96 14.05
C ILE A 195 -7.19 -14.90 13.64
N ILE A 196 -7.59 -14.00 12.75
CA ILE A 196 -6.81 -12.83 12.35
C ILE A 196 -7.57 -11.58 12.83
N ILE A 197 -6.95 -10.76 13.68
CA ILE A 197 -7.55 -9.52 14.20
C ILE A 197 -7.03 -8.33 13.39
N GLY A 198 -7.92 -7.66 12.68
CA GLY A 198 -7.65 -6.53 11.78
C GLY A 198 -7.89 -6.89 10.31
N SER A 199 -8.20 -5.87 9.51
CA SER A 199 -8.56 -5.96 8.08
C SER A 199 -7.58 -5.22 7.16
N GLY A 200 -6.34 -4.99 7.62
CA GLY A 200 -5.28 -4.39 6.80
C GLY A 200 -4.71 -5.36 5.77
N ILE A 201 -3.83 -4.87 4.90
CA ILE A 201 -3.22 -5.69 3.85
C ILE A 201 -2.42 -6.88 4.40
N ALA A 202 -1.78 -6.74 5.57
CA ALA A 202 -1.09 -7.84 6.24
C ALA A 202 -2.04 -8.99 6.58
N ALA A 203 -3.23 -8.67 7.10
CA ALA A 203 -4.26 -9.63 7.46
C ALA A 203 -4.78 -10.40 6.24
N LEU A 204 -5.17 -9.66 5.19
CA LEU A 204 -5.63 -10.28 3.94
C LEU A 204 -4.54 -11.14 3.30
N THR A 205 -3.31 -10.62 3.22
CA THR A 205 -2.19 -11.36 2.64
C THR A 205 -1.91 -12.65 3.42
N CYS A 206 -1.98 -12.63 4.75
CA CYS A 206 -1.85 -13.85 5.56
C CYS A 206 -2.95 -14.88 5.21
N ALA A 207 -4.21 -14.45 5.19
CA ALA A 207 -5.33 -15.33 4.84
C ALA A 207 -5.21 -15.93 3.44
N GLU A 208 -4.84 -15.11 2.44
CA GLU A 208 -4.64 -15.58 1.06
C GLU A 208 -3.46 -16.55 0.96
N VAL A 209 -2.31 -16.23 1.56
CA VAL A 209 -1.13 -17.11 1.50
C VAL A 209 -1.38 -18.44 2.19
N LEU A 210 -2.17 -18.48 3.27
CA LEU A 210 -2.65 -19.74 3.86
C LEU A 210 -3.41 -20.57 2.83
N ARG A 211 -4.43 -20.00 2.18
CA ARG A 211 -5.24 -20.71 1.16
C ARG A 211 -4.42 -21.10 -0.08
N GLN A 212 -3.47 -20.28 -0.52
CA GLN A 212 -2.53 -20.57 -1.63
C GLN A 212 -1.60 -21.75 -1.31
N ASN A 213 -1.45 -22.08 -0.03
CA ASN A 213 -0.57 -23.15 0.44
C ASN A 213 -1.34 -24.34 1.02
N SER A 214 -2.59 -24.53 0.58
CA SER A 214 -3.44 -25.67 0.95
C SER A 214 -3.82 -25.71 2.43
N TYR A 215 -3.81 -24.57 3.12
CA TYR A 215 -4.37 -24.47 4.47
C TYR A 215 -5.88 -24.68 4.40
N ASN A 216 -6.39 -25.74 5.03
CA ASN A 216 -7.81 -26.10 4.99
C ASN A 216 -8.58 -25.78 6.28
N ASP A 217 -7.90 -25.41 7.35
CA ASP A 217 -8.58 -25.11 8.62
C ASP A 217 -9.39 -23.79 8.49
N PRO A 218 -10.44 -23.58 9.32
CA PRO A 218 -11.24 -22.37 9.26
C PRO A 218 -10.39 -21.11 9.53
N ILE A 219 -10.68 -20.02 8.80
CA ILE A 219 -10.05 -18.71 9.01
C ILE A 219 -11.15 -17.70 9.33
N ILE A 220 -11.03 -17.03 10.48
CA ILE A 220 -11.93 -15.93 10.86
C ILE A 220 -11.12 -14.63 10.89
N LEU A 221 -11.55 -13.64 10.12
CA LEU A 221 -10.98 -12.28 10.15
C LEU A 221 -11.93 -11.38 10.93
N LEU A 222 -11.49 -10.90 12.11
CA LEU A 222 -12.27 -10.01 12.97
C LEU A 222 -11.80 -8.57 12.77
N THR A 223 -12.71 -7.65 12.46
CA THR A 223 -12.38 -6.23 12.37
C THR A 223 -13.45 -5.34 12.98
N LYS A 224 -13.00 -4.26 13.63
CA LYS A 224 -13.88 -3.19 14.11
C LYS A 224 -14.42 -2.32 12.97
N ASP A 225 -13.81 -2.41 11.79
CA ASP A 225 -14.19 -1.61 10.64
C ASP A 225 -15.53 -2.10 10.09
N ASN A 226 -16.30 -1.18 9.51
CA ASN A 226 -17.60 -1.46 8.88
C ASN A 226 -17.48 -1.69 7.36
N VAL A 227 -16.26 -1.76 6.83
CA VAL A 227 -15.94 -1.92 5.41
C VAL A 227 -14.97 -3.08 5.25
N LEU A 228 -15.10 -3.81 4.14
CA LEU A 228 -14.15 -4.86 3.74
C LEU A 228 -12.71 -4.30 3.59
N PRO A 229 -11.67 -5.14 3.69
CA PRO A 229 -10.28 -4.76 3.47
C PRO A 229 -10.12 -3.93 2.19
N PHE A 230 -9.42 -2.79 2.29
CA PHE A 230 -9.30 -1.81 1.21
C PHE A 230 -7.88 -1.24 1.06
N PHE A 231 -7.60 -0.62 -0.10
CA PHE A 231 -6.34 0.01 -0.48
C PHE A 231 -6.07 1.31 0.29
N LYS A 232 -5.65 1.19 1.57
CA LYS A 232 -5.36 2.34 2.45
C LYS A 232 -4.34 3.34 1.88
N PHE A 233 -3.40 2.89 1.03
CA PHE A 233 -2.41 3.78 0.42
C PHE A 233 -3.02 4.75 -0.62
N LEU A 234 -4.26 4.55 -1.06
CA LEU A 234 -4.96 5.47 -1.97
C LEU A 234 -5.60 6.67 -1.24
N LEU A 235 -5.80 6.58 0.08
CA LEU A 235 -6.46 7.64 0.83
C LEU A 235 -5.72 8.99 0.76
N PRO A 236 -4.37 9.07 0.84
CA PRO A 236 -3.69 10.35 0.75
C PRO A 236 -3.84 11.02 -0.63
N THR A 237 -3.92 10.23 -1.70
CA THR A 237 -4.05 10.70 -3.09
C THR A 237 -5.49 11.01 -3.48
N ASN A 238 -6.46 10.33 -2.87
CA ASN A 238 -7.89 10.56 -3.08
C ASN A 238 -8.64 10.46 -1.73
N PRO A 239 -8.57 11.51 -0.89
CA PRO A 239 -9.15 11.47 0.46
C PRO A 239 -10.68 11.40 0.45
N ASN A 240 -11.34 11.73 -0.65
CA ASN A 240 -12.79 11.67 -0.80
C ASN A 240 -13.29 10.40 -1.51
N ILE A 241 -12.41 9.42 -1.73
CA ILE A 241 -12.76 8.19 -2.43
C ILE A 241 -13.88 7.42 -1.70
N ASN A 242 -14.77 6.79 -2.48
CA ASN A 242 -15.80 5.93 -1.93
C ASN A 242 -15.18 4.59 -1.51
N ASP A 243 -15.74 3.99 -0.46
CA ASP A 243 -15.21 2.76 0.12
C ASP A 243 -15.26 1.58 -0.89
N ASP A 244 -16.30 1.53 -1.73
CA ASP A 244 -16.47 0.46 -2.74
C ASP A 244 -15.42 0.51 -3.86
N GLU A 245 -14.85 1.68 -4.15
CA GLU A 245 -13.86 1.87 -5.22
C GLU A 245 -12.44 1.43 -4.81
N ILE A 246 -12.22 1.20 -3.51
CA ILE A 246 -10.91 0.88 -2.95
C ILE A 246 -10.83 -0.52 -2.34
N LEU A 247 -11.85 -1.36 -2.51
CA LEU A 247 -11.82 -2.71 -1.94
C LEU A 247 -10.65 -3.54 -2.51
N LEU A 248 -9.97 -4.30 -1.65
CA LEU A 248 -8.91 -5.23 -2.06
C LEU A 248 -9.48 -6.43 -2.79
N ARG A 249 -10.62 -6.92 -2.28
CA ARG A 249 -11.39 -8.06 -2.79
C ARG A 249 -12.87 -7.78 -2.58
N GLU A 250 -13.68 -8.24 -3.53
CA GLU A 250 -15.14 -8.24 -3.42
C GLU A 250 -15.62 -9.27 -2.38
N GLU A 251 -16.84 -9.11 -1.87
CA GLU A 251 -17.42 -10.00 -0.86
C GLU A 251 -17.35 -11.49 -1.23
N LYS A 252 -17.70 -11.81 -2.48
CA LYS A 252 -17.68 -13.17 -3.04
C LYS A 252 -16.31 -13.87 -2.94
N PHE A 253 -15.21 -13.11 -2.92
CA PHE A 253 -13.88 -13.67 -2.74
C PHE A 253 -13.76 -14.40 -1.39
N TYR A 254 -14.24 -13.76 -0.33
CA TYR A 254 -14.16 -14.29 1.03
C TYR A 254 -15.00 -15.56 1.16
N GLU A 255 -16.19 -15.57 0.56
CA GLU A 255 -17.07 -16.75 0.48
C GLU A 255 -16.40 -17.90 -0.28
N ASN A 256 -15.90 -17.64 -1.49
CA ASN A 256 -15.28 -18.65 -2.36
C ASN A 256 -14.10 -19.39 -1.70
N TYR A 257 -13.35 -18.69 -0.84
CA TYR A 257 -12.16 -19.23 -0.18
C TYR A 257 -12.37 -19.49 1.31
N GLY A 258 -13.61 -19.42 1.80
CA GLY A 258 -13.99 -19.65 3.20
C GLY A 258 -13.14 -18.85 4.18
N ILE A 259 -13.03 -17.56 3.93
CA ILE A 259 -12.46 -16.58 4.85
C ILE A 259 -13.65 -15.90 5.52
N ASP A 260 -13.96 -16.28 6.75
CA ASP A 260 -15.10 -15.75 7.50
C ASP A 260 -14.77 -14.36 8.03
N ILE A 261 -15.14 -13.32 7.28
CA ILE A 261 -14.89 -11.93 7.67
C ILE A 261 -16.04 -11.37 8.50
N ARG A 262 -15.72 -10.92 9.72
CA ARG A 262 -16.67 -10.32 10.67
C ARG A 262 -16.37 -8.85 10.84
N LEU A 263 -17.13 -8.03 10.12
CA LEU A 263 -17.16 -6.58 10.27
C LEU A 263 -17.81 -6.17 11.59
N ASN A 264 -17.63 -4.92 12.01
CA ASN A 264 -18.21 -4.36 13.25
C ASN A 264 -18.02 -5.27 14.48
N THR A 265 -16.88 -5.96 14.54
CA THR A 265 -16.56 -6.91 15.60
C THR A 265 -15.23 -6.52 16.21
N LYS A 266 -15.29 -5.72 17.27
CA LYS A 266 -14.09 -5.21 17.95
C LYS A 266 -13.65 -6.20 19.01
N VAL A 267 -12.41 -6.68 18.89
CA VAL A 267 -11.79 -7.46 19.97
C VAL A 267 -11.47 -6.54 21.14
N ILE A 268 -11.95 -6.92 22.33
CA ILE A 268 -11.78 -6.17 23.58
C ILE A 268 -10.81 -6.85 24.54
N LYS A 269 -10.67 -8.17 24.47
CA LYS A 269 -9.79 -8.96 25.32
C LYS A 269 -9.38 -10.25 24.63
N VAL A 270 -8.16 -10.70 24.89
CA VAL A 270 -7.70 -12.05 24.55
C VAL A 270 -7.24 -12.75 25.83
N ASP A 271 -7.63 -14.00 26.00
CA ASP A 271 -7.02 -14.92 26.95
C ASP A 271 -6.11 -15.89 26.19
N ALA A 272 -4.80 -15.71 26.32
CA ALA A 272 -3.82 -16.54 25.65
C ALA A 272 -3.63 -17.91 26.31
N THR A 273 -4.07 -18.08 27.56
CA THR A 273 -3.98 -19.37 28.27
C THR A 273 -5.09 -20.28 27.79
N GLU A 274 -6.32 -19.77 27.78
CA GLU A 274 -7.51 -20.49 27.30
C GLU A 274 -7.63 -20.48 25.76
N LYS A 275 -6.79 -19.68 25.08
CA LYS A 275 -6.81 -19.46 23.64
C LYS A 275 -8.18 -18.98 23.13
N VAL A 276 -8.72 -17.94 23.78
CA VAL A 276 -10.02 -17.34 23.44
C VAL A 276 -9.89 -15.84 23.17
N VAL A 277 -10.56 -15.38 22.11
CA VAL A 277 -10.75 -13.96 21.76
C VAL A 277 -12.15 -13.54 22.19
N TYR A 278 -12.27 -12.42 22.91
CA TYR A 278 -13.54 -11.83 23.33
C TYR A 278 -13.81 -10.53 22.58
N CYS A 279 -15.03 -10.38 22.07
CA CYS A 279 -15.48 -9.24 21.29
C CYS A 279 -16.47 -8.36 22.08
N ASP A 280 -16.69 -7.14 21.61
CA ASP A 280 -17.61 -6.16 22.17
C ASP A 280 -19.09 -6.58 22.09
N ASN A 281 -19.46 -7.39 21.11
CA ASN A 281 -20.81 -7.94 20.94
C ASN A 281 -21.08 -9.22 21.75
N GLU A 282 -20.38 -9.42 22.87
CA GLU A 282 -20.43 -10.59 23.76
C GLU A 282 -20.07 -11.93 23.10
N LYS A 283 -19.67 -11.94 21.83
CA LYS A 283 -19.17 -13.15 21.17
C LYS A 283 -17.74 -13.46 21.64
N SER A 284 -17.46 -14.75 21.74
CA SER A 284 -16.11 -15.26 21.98
C SER A 284 -15.75 -16.34 20.97
N PHE A 285 -14.48 -16.41 20.59
CA PHE A 285 -13.98 -17.36 19.61
C PHE A 285 -12.71 -18.05 20.16
N ALA A 286 -12.75 -19.38 20.26
CA ALA A 286 -11.54 -20.16 20.48
C ALA A 286 -10.66 -20.14 19.23
N TYR A 287 -9.33 -20.23 19.37
CA TYR A 287 -8.41 -20.26 18.25
C TYR A 287 -7.37 -21.37 18.34
N SER A 288 -6.91 -21.84 17.18
CA SER A 288 -5.70 -22.66 17.05
C SER A 288 -4.46 -21.78 16.90
N ASN A 289 -4.55 -20.75 16.05
CA ASN A 289 -3.56 -19.69 15.88
C ASN A 289 -4.22 -18.32 15.97
N LEU A 290 -3.52 -17.35 16.56
CA LEU A 290 -3.96 -15.96 16.64
C LEU A 290 -2.96 -15.07 15.91
N VAL A 291 -3.45 -14.28 14.96
CA VAL A 291 -2.65 -13.31 14.20
C VAL A 291 -3.16 -11.91 14.51
N ILE A 292 -2.31 -11.09 15.12
CA ILE A 292 -2.62 -9.69 15.43
C ILE A 292 -2.13 -8.82 14.27
N ALA A 293 -3.06 -8.17 13.57
CA ALA A 293 -2.81 -7.34 12.39
C ALA A 293 -3.57 -6.01 12.50
N THR A 294 -3.61 -5.45 13.71
CA THR A 294 -4.49 -4.32 14.08
C THR A 294 -3.96 -2.94 13.72
N GLY A 295 -2.74 -2.89 13.19
CA GLY A 295 -2.04 -1.66 12.84
C GLY A 295 -1.91 -0.68 14.01
N THR A 296 -1.95 0.61 13.70
CA THR A 296 -1.68 1.70 14.62
C THR A 296 -2.82 2.72 14.69
N ALA A 297 -2.80 3.57 15.71
CA ALA A 297 -3.59 4.78 15.83
C ALA A 297 -2.69 6.01 15.96
N HIS A 298 -3.16 7.17 15.53
CA HIS A 298 -2.43 8.42 15.71
C HIS A 298 -2.49 8.90 17.16
N LYS A 299 -1.35 9.30 17.72
CA LYS A 299 -1.30 9.96 19.02
C LYS A 299 -1.95 11.33 18.90
N LYS A 300 -2.86 11.65 19.82
CA LYS A 300 -3.45 12.99 19.92
C LYS A 300 -2.38 13.99 20.35
N ILE A 301 -2.42 15.21 19.81
CA ILE A 301 -1.65 16.33 20.36
C ILE A 301 -2.29 16.79 21.67
N VAL A 302 -1.48 17.21 22.62
CA VAL A 302 -1.92 17.68 23.94
C VAL A 302 -1.45 19.13 24.10
N ILE A 303 -2.18 20.05 23.47
CA ILE A 303 -1.95 21.50 23.57
C ILE A 303 -3.29 22.21 23.78
N PRO A 304 -3.31 23.43 24.35
CA PRO A 304 -4.54 24.21 24.47
C PRO A 304 -5.23 24.39 23.11
N GLY A 305 -6.55 24.13 23.07
CA GLY A 305 -7.39 24.18 21.86
C GLY A 305 -7.32 22.96 20.94
N SER A 306 -6.58 21.91 21.29
CA SER A 306 -6.49 20.67 20.49
C SER A 306 -7.79 19.86 20.37
N THR A 307 -8.84 20.23 21.13
CA THR A 307 -10.16 19.61 21.12
C THR A 307 -11.20 20.36 20.27
N LEU A 308 -10.82 21.45 19.59
CA LEU A 308 -11.72 22.18 18.68
C LEU A 308 -12.18 21.28 17.52
N GLU A 309 -13.40 21.50 17.03
CA GLU A 309 -14.09 20.56 16.12
C GLU A 309 -13.37 20.30 14.79
N ASN A 310 -12.65 21.30 14.29
CA ASN A 310 -11.87 21.29 13.07
C ASN A 310 -10.37 21.03 13.32
N VAL A 311 -10.03 20.32 14.42
CA VAL A 311 -8.74 19.65 14.60
C VAL A 311 -8.91 18.17 14.24
N LEU A 312 -8.56 17.83 13.01
CA LEU A 312 -8.88 16.53 12.41
C LEU A 312 -7.64 15.68 12.16
N TYR A 313 -7.74 14.38 12.42
CA TYR A 313 -6.63 13.43 12.28
C TYR A 313 -6.90 12.54 11.08
N PHE A 314 -5.89 12.31 10.24
CA PHE A 314 -6.04 11.52 9.02
C PHE A 314 -5.53 10.08 9.20
N LYS A 315 -6.41 9.08 9.36
CA LYS A 315 -6.01 7.66 9.47
C LYS A 315 -6.83 6.70 8.61
N ASN A 316 -8.13 6.93 8.49
CA ASN A 316 -9.06 6.05 7.76
C ASN A 316 -9.85 6.83 6.69
N SER A 317 -10.72 6.14 5.93
CA SER A 317 -11.48 6.74 4.83
C SER A 317 -12.50 7.78 5.31
N ASN A 318 -13.15 7.58 6.47
CA ASN A 318 -14.04 8.58 7.08
C ASN A 318 -13.27 9.86 7.43
N ASP A 319 -12.08 9.72 8.00
CA ASP A 319 -11.21 10.86 8.31
C ASP A 319 -10.85 11.64 7.02
N GLY A 320 -10.48 10.91 5.97
CA GLY A 320 -10.16 11.49 4.65
C GLY A 320 -11.32 12.30 4.09
N ARG A 321 -12.52 11.73 4.07
CA ARG A 321 -13.73 12.41 3.57
C ARG A 321 -14.07 13.65 4.39
N LEU A 322 -13.97 13.56 5.71
CA LEU A 322 -14.22 14.70 6.59
C LEU A 322 -13.20 15.82 6.34
N ILE A 323 -11.90 15.49 6.30
CA ILE A 323 -10.83 16.45 6.02
C ILE A 323 -11.02 17.11 4.66
N TYR A 324 -11.33 16.33 3.62
CA TYR A 324 -11.54 16.86 2.27
C TYR A 324 -12.76 17.79 2.18
N LYS A 325 -13.85 17.46 2.87
CA LYS A 325 -15.02 18.35 2.92
C LYS A 325 -14.72 19.64 3.70
N SER A 326 -13.98 19.54 4.80
CA SER A 326 -13.60 20.67 5.65
C SER A 326 -12.49 21.55 5.05
N SER A 327 -11.73 21.08 4.06
CA SER A 327 -10.60 21.80 3.47
C SER A 327 -11.01 22.90 2.48
N LYS A 328 -12.18 22.77 1.85
CA LYS A 328 -12.62 23.65 0.75
C LYS A 328 -12.59 25.13 1.14
N LYS A 329 -11.83 25.92 0.37
CA LYS A 329 -11.67 27.37 0.54
C LYS A 329 -11.19 27.80 1.93
N LYS A 330 -10.56 26.90 2.71
CA LYS A 330 -10.04 27.18 4.06
C LYS A 330 -8.53 27.41 4.07
N HIS A 331 -8.05 28.09 5.12
CA HIS A 331 -6.64 28.10 5.48
C HIS A 331 -6.32 26.84 6.30
N ILE A 332 -5.47 25.95 5.80
CA ILE A 332 -5.17 24.66 6.41
C ILE A 332 -3.77 24.70 7.01
N SER A 333 -3.65 24.22 8.24
CA SER A 333 -2.37 24.06 8.93
C SER A 333 -2.12 22.60 9.23
N ILE A 334 -1.02 22.08 8.70
CA ILE A 334 -0.55 20.72 8.97
C ILE A 334 0.54 20.81 10.03
N PHE A 335 0.47 19.95 11.05
CA PHE A 335 1.47 19.93 12.11
C PHE A 335 2.24 18.61 12.15
N ASN A 336 3.53 18.69 11.83
CA ASN A 336 4.42 17.59 11.46
C ASN A 336 3.91 16.79 10.25
N CYS A 337 4.84 16.12 9.58
CA CYS A 337 4.54 15.38 8.38
C CYS A 337 5.05 13.93 8.43
N THR A 338 4.34 13.09 7.70
CA THR A 338 4.78 11.79 7.20
C THR A 338 4.65 11.82 5.68
N PRO A 339 5.22 10.86 4.94
CA PRO A 339 4.97 10.71 3.51
C PRO A 339 3.50 10.81 3.11
N ASN A 340 2.59 10.16 3.86
CA ASN A 340 1.15 10.23 3.63
C ASN A 340 0.58 11.65 3.83
N ILE A 341 1.03 12.36 4.87
CA ILE A 341 0.58 13.74 5.13
C ILE A 341 1.14 14.71 4.09
N ILE A 342 2.38 14.48 3.59
CA ILE A 342 2.94 15.24 2.47
C ILE A 342 2.06 15.05 1.24
N THR A 343 1.75 13.81 0.85
CA THR A 343 0.87 13.52 -0.28
C THR A 343 -0.49 14.20 -0.10
N LEU A 344 -1.15 14.01 1.05
CA LEU A 344 -2.43 14.62 1.36
C LEU A 344 -2.37 16.15 1.24
N SER A 345 -1.29 16.79 1.72
CA SER A 345 -1.14 18.24 1.65
C SER A 345 -1.19 18.77 0.20
N THR A 346 -0.59 18.04 -0.75
CA THR A 346 -0.59 18.40 -2.18
C THR A 346 -1.95 18.23 -2.84
N ILE A 347 -2.76 17.27 -2.37
CA ILE A 347 -4.14 17.09 -2.83
C ILE A 347 -5.04 18.19 -2.25
N LEU A 348 -4.97 18.44 -0.95
CA LEU A 348 -5.80 19.45 -0.28
C LEU A 348 -5.53 20.86 -0.81
N LYS A 349 -4.30 21.16 -1.22
CA LYS A 349 -3.94 22.49 -1.76
C LYS A 349 -4.74 22.90 -3.00
N ARG A 350 -5.27 21.95 -3.77
CA ARG A 350 -6.12 22.20 -4.95
C ARG A 350 -7.46 22.84 -4.57
N GLU A 351 -8.02 22.44 -3.43
CA GLU A 351 -9.32 22.89 -2.93
C GLU A 351 -9.21 24.01 -1.86
N ALA A 352 -8.05 24.12 -1.22
CA ALA A 352 -7.81 25.01 -0.10
C ALA A 352 -7.42 26.43 -0.55
N LYS A 353 -7.75 27.43 0.28
CA LYS A 353 -7.26 28.81 0.09
C LYS A 353 -5.74 28.86 0.29
N SER A 354 -5.24 28.23 1.34
CA SER A 354 -3.80 28.01 1.56
C SER A 354 -3.56 26.74 2.35
N VAL A 355 -2.40 26.12 2.15
CA VAL A 355 -1.90 25.03 2.98
C VAL A 355 -0.55 25.46 3.54
N THR A 356 -0.35 25.31 4.84
CA THR A 356 0.93 25.58 5.51
C THR A 356 1.32 24.40 6.37
N ILE A 357 2.53 23.89 6.16
CA ILE A 357 3.13 22.82 6.95
C ILE A 357 3.99 23.47 8.03
N TYR A 358 3.69 23.19 9.29
CA TYR A 358 4.51 23.51 10.46
C TYR A 358 5.20 22.24 10.94
N ASN A 359 6.53 22.21 10.90
CA ASN A 359 7.29 21.03 11.32
C ASN A 359 8.28 21.40 12.42
N LYS A 360 8.28 20.62 13.50
CA LYS A 360 9.19 20.80 14.65
C LYS A 360 10.67 20.71 14.26
N SER A 361 10.98 19.93 13.22
CA SER A 361 12.32 19.73 12.69
C SER A 361 12.51 20.51 11.39
N ASN A 362 13.77 20.73 11.01
CA ASN A 362 14.16 21.19 9.68
C ASN A 362 14.04 20.13 8.58
N ILE A 363 13.63 18.90 8.90
CA ILE A 363 13.49 17.79 7.95
C ILE A 363 12.05 17.27 7.93
N LEU A 364 11.41 17.30 6.76
CA LEU A 364 10.05 16.82 6.52
C LEU A 364 9.99 15.29 6.37
N PHE A 365 11.03 14.68 5.80
CA PHE A 365 11.16 13.23 5.66
C PHE A 365 12.58 12.78 6.04
N GLN A 366 12.73 12.24 7.25
CA GLN A 366 14.05 11.93 7.83
C GLN A 366 14.85 10.92 7.01
N ASP A 367 14.19 9.87 6.51
CA ASP A 367 14.87 8.81 5.75
C ASP A 367 15.32 9.27 4.35
N GLY A 368 14.82 10.40 3.83
CA GLY A 368 15.20 10.91 2.51
C GLY A 368 16.59 11.54 2.46
N GLY A 369 17.16 11.90 3.62
CA GLY A 369 18.42 12.64 3.68
C GLY A 369 18.29 14.12 3.30
N LYS A 370 19.39 14.85 3.48
CA LYS A 370 19.42 16.33 3.37
C LYS A 370 19.04 16.84 1.98
N SER A 371 19.69 16.33 0.91
CA SER A 371 19.44 16.82 -0.45
C SER A 371 18.01 16.60 -0.91
N PHE A 372 17.44 15.42 -0.64
CA PHE A 372 16.04 15.14 -0.95
C PHE A 372 15.11 16.10 -0.21
N ASN A 373 15.38 16.35 1.07
CA ASN A 373 14.56 17.25 1.87
C ASN A 373 14.60 18.69 1.35
N GLU A 374 15.78 19.19 0.95
CA GLU A 374 15.92 20.53 0.35
C GLU A 374 15.13 20.66 -0.96
N GLU A 375 15.21 19.67 -1.85
CA GLU A 375 14.45 19.65 -3.10
C GLU A 375 12.94 19.50 -2.85
N LEU A 376 12.54 18.66 -1.89
CA LEU A 376 11.15 18.51 -1.47
C LEU A 376 10.55 19.84 -1.00
N ILE A 377 11.25 20.59 -0.14
CA ILE A 377 10.76 21.88 0.36
C ILE A 377 10.59 22.87 -0.80
N LYS A 378 11.62 23.03 -1.64
CA LYS A 378 11.54 23.93 -2.80
C LYS A 378 10.39 23.55 -3.73
N TYR A 379 10.18 22.26 -3.99
CA TYR A 379 9.11 21.79 -4.86
C TYR A 379 7.72 22.02 -4.25
N LEU A 380 7.57 21.77 -2.94
CA LEU A 380 6.31 22.04 -2.23
C LEU A 380 5.97 23.55 -2.28
N GLU A 381 6.94 24.42 -2.08
CA GLU A 381 6.72 25.88 -2.10
C GLU A 381 6.50 26.42 -3.51
N ASN A 382 7.42 26.12 -4.43
CA ASN A 382 7.46 26.77 -5.74
C ASN A 382 6.54 26.11 -6.78
N VAL A 383 6.31 24.79 -6.68
CA VAL A 383 5.50 24.04 -7.67
C VAL A 383 4.12 23.71 -7.10
N CYS A 384 4.05 23.24 -5.84
CA CYS A 384 2.76 22.88 -5.24
C CYS A 384 2.04 24.08 -4.59
N GLY A 385 2.73 25.20 -4.32
CA GLY A 385 2.14 26.37 -3.65
C GLY A 385 1.80 26.13 -2.17
N ILE A 386 2.56 25.26 -1.50
CA ILE A 386 2.41 24.93 -0.07
C ILE A 386 3.49 25.66 0.71
N ASN A 387 3.08 26.44 1.71
CA ASN A 387 4.06 27.12 2.57
C ASN A 387 4.70 26.13 3.54
N VAL A 388 6.03 26.16 3.70
CA VAL A 388 6.73 25.31 4.65
C VAL A 388 7.38 26.15 5.75
N ARG A 389 7.04 25.86 7.01
CA ARG A 389 7.56 26.53 8.20
C ARG A 389 8.25 25.50 9.10
N LEU A 390 9.58 25.54 9.10
CA LEU A 390 10.44 24.60 9.80
C LEU A 390 10.93 25.17 11.13
N ASN A 391 11.32 24.28 12.05
CA ASN A 391 11.77 24.64 13.40
C ASN A 391 10.77 25.49 14.17
N ASP A 392 9.49 25.43 13.79
CA ASP A 392 8.42 26.13 14.46
C ASP A 392 7.25 25.17 14.67
N SER A 393 6.60 25.29 15.82
CA SER A 393 5.54 24.38 16.22
C SER A 393 4.37 25.14 16.81
N ILE A 394 3.19 24.51 16.72
CA ILE A 394 1.97 25.06 17.31
C ILE A 394 2.10 25.00 18.84
N ARG A 395 1.99 26.16 19.48
CA ARG A 395 1.95 26.31 20.95
C ARG A 395 0.52 26.24 21.46
N ILE A 396 -0.38 27.00 20.83
CA ILE A 396 -1.80 27.11 21.17
C ILE A 396 -2.61 27.12 19.86
N ILE A 397 -3.76 26.44 19.88
CA ILE A 397 -4.78 26.55 18.84
C ILE A 397 -5.89 27.42 19.42
N GLU A 398 -6.14 28.59 18.84
CA GLU A 398 -7.17 29.52 19.36
C GLU A 398 -8.46 29.43 18.55
N GLY A 399 -9.58 29.56 19.25
CA GLY A 399 -10.93 29.42 18.71
C GLY A 399 -11.95 29.15 19.81
N GLU A 400 -13.22 29.47 19.56
CA GLU A 400 -14.32 29.15 20.48
C GLU A 400 -14.83 27.72 20.23
N LYS A 401 -15.51 27.52 19.09
CA LYS A 401 -16.00 26.21 18.63
C LYS A 401 -15.08 25.58 17.57
N VAL A 402 -14.49 26.45 16.75
CA VAL A 402 -13.62 26.09 15.63
C VAL A 402 -12.35 26.94 15.66
N VAL A 403 -11.24 26.39 15.14
CA VAL A 403 -9.95 27.08 14.99
C VAL A 403 -10.12 28.38 14.20
N SER A 404 -9.63 29.48 14.76
CA SER A 404 -9.54 30.80 14.13
C SER A 404 -8.09 31.15 13.75
N HIS A 405 -7.14 30.84 14.62
CA HIS A 405 -5.72 31.06 14.41
C HIS A 405 -4.86 30.17 15.30
N LEU A 406 -3.57 30.14 15.00
CA LEU A 406 -2.53 29.42 15.74
C LEU A 406 -1.60 30.41 16.39
N VAL A 407 -1.20 30.15 17.63
CA VAL A 407 -0.04 30.77 18.26
C VAL A 407 1.12 29.80 18.14
N LEU A 408 2.20 30.25 17.51
CA LEU A 408 3.39 29.44 17.28
C LEU A 408 4.40 29.61 18.42
N ASN A 409 5.37 28.69 18.51
CA ASN A 409 6.44 28.77 19.50
C ASN A 409 7.34 30.00 19.30
N SER A 410 7.44 30.48 18.06
CA SER A 410 8.10 31.75 17.74
C SER A 410 7.40 32.99 18.33
N GLY A 411 6.18 32.85 18.85
CA GLY A 411 5.34 33.97 19.31
C GLY A 411 4.49 34.61 18.20
N ASN A 412 4.70 34.21 16.93
CA ASN A 412 3.89 34.65 15.81
C ASN A 412 2.51 34.01 15.83
N CYS A 413 1.52 34.74 15.33
CA CYS A 413 0.18 34.21 15.05
C CYS A 413 0.02 33.87 13.57
N ALA A 414 -0.72 32.79 13.27
CA ALA A 414 -1.02 32.38 11.90
C ALA A 414 -2.50 32.05 11.73
N ILE A 415 -3.12 32.55 10.65
CA ILE A 415 -4.52 32.25 10.33
C ILE A 415 -4.66 30.76 9.99
N SER A 416 -5.65 30.10 10.60
CA SER A 416 -5.98 28.70 10.31
C SER A 416 -7.47 28.45 10.55
N ASN A 417 -8.08 27.66 9.69
CA ASN A 417 -9.48 27.23 9.81
C ASN A 417 -9.63 25.70 9.83
N LEU A 418 -8.52 24.96 9.75
CA LEU A 418 -8.47 23.50 9.82
C LEU A 418 -7.05 23.10 10.22
N VAL A 419 -6.92 22.33 11.29
CA VAL A 419 -5.63 21.81 11.75
C VAL A 419 -5.60 20.30 11.55
N ILE A 420 -4.56 19.82 10.88
CA ILE A 420 -4.31 18.39 10.66
C ILE A 420 -3.00 18.01 11.35
N PRO A 421 -3.04 17.52 12.60
CA PRO A 421 -1.84 17.20 13.34
C PRO A 421 -1.41 15.74 13.16
N PHE A 422 -0.09 15.54 13.23
CA PHE A 422 0.56 14.26 13.40
C PHE A 422 1.53 14.34 14.59
N ASN A 423 1.42 13.40 15.53
CA ASN A 423 2.25 13.36 16.74
C ASN A 423 2.85 11.96 16.98
N GLY A 424 3.09 11.23 15.90
CA GLY A 424 3.47 9.82 15.97
C GLY A 424 2.28 8.90 16.17
N GLU A 425 2.59 7.62 16.36
CA GLU A 425 1.61 6.55 16.36
C GLU A 425 1.82 5.61 17.54
N ILE A 426 0.76 4.89 17.89
CA ILE A 426 0.73 3.85 18.92
C ILE A 426 0.11 2.59 18.31
N ALA A 427 0.65 1.40 18.60
CA ALA A 427 0.06 0.17 18.11
C ALA A 427 -1.25 -0.17 18.84
N CYS A 428 -2.22 -0.70 18.09
CA CYS A 428 -3.53 -1.08 18.60
C CYS A 428 -3.51 -2.48 19.24
N SER A 429 -2.79 -2.66 20.36
CA SER A 429 -2.59 -3.97 21.00
C SER A 429 -3.12 -4.07 22.43
N SER A 430 -3.85 -3.06 22.92
CA SER A 430 -4.29 -2.96 24.32
C SER A 430 -5.19 -4.12 24.80
N PHE A 431 -5.92 -4.79 23.90
CA PHE A 431 -6.72 -5.98 24.23
C PHE A 431 -5.88 -7.19 24.64
N MET A 432 -4.56 -7.16 24.42
CA MET A 432 -3.61 -8.19 24.86
C MET A 432 -3.05 -7.92 26.27
N LEU A 433 -3.35 -6.78 26.89
CA LEU A 433 -2.88 -6.46 28.24
C LEU A 433 -3.30 -7.57 29.22
N GLY A 434 -2.35 -8.01 30.05
CA GLY A 434 -2.52 -9.14 30.98
C GLY A 434 -1.89 -10.46 30.50
N ASN A 435 -1.64 -10.63 29.20
CA ASN A 435 -1.07 -11.88 28.66
C ASN A 435 0.46 -12.00 28.74
N LYS A 436 1.15 -11.08 29.45
CA LYS A 436 2.62 -10.96 29.47
C LYS A 436 3.23 -10.84 28.05
N LEU A 437 2.49 -10.25 27.12
CA LEU A 437 2.97 -9.96 25.77
C LEU A 437 4.09 -8.92 25.84
N LYS A 438 5.21 -9.17 25.16
CA LYS A 438 6.31 -8.21 25.04
C LYS A 438 5.91 -7.10 24.07
N ILE A 439 5.86 -5.88 24.58
CA ILE A 439 5.49 -4.68 23.82
C ILE A 439 6.44 -3.52 24.16
N THR A 440 6.59 -2.58 23.23
CA THR A 440 7.32 -1.32 23.49
C THR A 440 6.48 -0.34 24.31
N SER A 441 7.06 0.81 24.69
CA SER A 441 6.33 1.90 25.35
C SER A 441 5.18 2.47 24.51
N ASP A 442 5.26 2.32 23.19
CA ASP A 442 4.21 2.69 22.24
C ASP A 442 3.37 1.49 21.77
N ASN A 443 3.32 0.44 22.61
CA ASN A 443 2.50 -0.76 22.46
C ASN A 443 2.82 -1.64 21.25
N PHE A 444 3.88 -1.35 20.48
CA PHE A 444 4.26 -2.20 19.35
C PHE A 444 4.63 -3.59 19.83
N ILE A 445 4.08 -4.62 19.19
CA ILE A 445 4.24 -6.01 19.59
C ILE A 445 5.58 -6.52 19.09
N GLU A 446 6.43 -6.98 20.01
CA GLU A 446 7.72 -7.52 19.65
C GLU A 446 7.59 -8.90 19.01
N VAL A 447 8.22 -9.07 17.84
CA VAL A 447 8.26 -10.34 17.11
C VAL A 447 9.67 -10.75 16.69
N ASP A 448 9.86 -12.03 16.43
CA ASP A 448 11.06 -12.54 15.78
C ASP A 448 10.98 -12.40 14.24
N GLU A 449 12.00 -12.86 13.51
CA GLU A 449 12.02 -12.83 12.03
C GLU A 449 10.93 -13.71 11.39
N SER A 450 10.27 -14.57 12.19
CA SER A 450 9.17 -15.45 11.80
C SER A 450 7.79 -14.88 12.17
N MET A 451 7.73 -13.62 12.61
CA MET A 451 6.52 -12.91 13.06
C MET A 451 5.87 -13.52 14.31
N LYS A 452 6.60 -14.36 15.05
CA LYS A 452 6.12 -14.96 16.30
C LYS A 452 6.30 -13.98 17.44
N THR A 453 5.29 -13.86 18.28
CA THR A 453 5.40 -13.16 19.57
C THR A 453 6.07 -14.06 20.61
N ASN A 454 6.23 -13.58 21.85
CA ASN A 454 6.68 -14.42 22.96
C ASN A 454 5.61 -15.39 23.49
N ILE A 455 4.40 -15.40 22.92
CA ILE A 455 3.30 -16.28 23.31
C ILE A 455 3.13 -17.37 22.23
N PRO A 456 3.10 -18.66 22.59
CA PRO A 456 2.91 -19.75 21.62
C PRO A 456 1.63 -19.59 20.80
N ASN A 457 1.72 -19.88 19.49
CA ASN A 457 0.62 -19.75 18.51
C ASN A 457 0.04 -18.32 18.36
N VAL A 458 0.71 -17.30 18.90
CA VAL A 458 0.33 -15.90 18.72
C VAL A 458 1.39 -15.18 17.89
N TYR A 459 0.95 -14.55 16.82
CA TYR A 459 1.74 -13.84 15.83
C TYR A 459 1.30 -12.37 15.79
N ALA A 460 2.19 -11.49 15.35
CA ALA A 460 1.84 -10.10 15.03
C ALA A 460 2.49 -9.67 13.72
N ILE A 461 1.76 -8.94 12.88
CA ILE A 461 2.18 -8.57 11.52
C ILE A 461 1.73 -7.14 11.16
N GLY A 462 2.48 -6.53 10.24
CA GLY A 462 2.22 -5.16 9.78
C GLY A 462 2.46 -4.12 10.87
N ASP A 463 1.80 -2.97 10.75
CA ASP A 463 2.14 -1.76 11.52
C ASP A 463 2.01 -1.90 13.04
N CYS A 464 1.33 -2.93 13.55
CA CYS A 464 1.26 -3.17 15.01
C CYS A 464 2.50 -3.88 15.59
N SER A 465 3.37 -4.41 14.73
CA SER A 465 4.49 -5.27 15.11
C SER A 465 5.84 -4.59 14.93
N ILE A 466 6.83 -5.03 15.70
CA ILE A 466 8.23 -4.61 15.60
C ILE A 466 9.13 -5.82 15.73
N SER A 467 9.93 -6.11 14.69
CA SER A 467 10.91 -7.19 14.75
C SER A 467 12.21 -6.75 15.42
N ASN A 468 12.99 -7.70 15.94
CA ASN A 468 14.32 -7.41 16.49
C ASN A 468 15.28 -6.80 15.45
N LEU A 469 15.04 -7.00 14.15
CA LEU A 469 15.77 -6.30 13.08
C LEU A 469 15.55 -4.77 13.11
N ASN A 470 14.57 -4.26 13.86
CA ASN A 470 14.31 -2.84 14.01
C ASN A 470 14.78 -2.27 15.36
N LYS A 471 15.17 -3.09 16.34
CA LYS A 471 15.45 -2.60 17.71
C LYS A 471 16.83 -1.95 17.89
N ASN A 472 17.87 -2.45 17.21
CA ASN A 472 19.25 -2.15 17.57
C ASN A 472 19.78 -0.78 17.10
N LYS A 473 18.96 0.03 16.45
CA LYS A 473 19.26 1.42 16.09
C LYS A 473 17.96 2.18 16.26
N ASN A 474 17.99 3.48 16.52
CA ASN A 474 16.81 4.37 16.61
C ASN A 474 15.99 4.43 15.30
N ILE A 475 15.57 3.27 14.82
CA ILE A 475 14.86 3.06 13.59
C ILE A 475 13.41 3.40 13.89
N VAL A 476 13.02 4.57 13.41
CA VAL A 476 11.61 4.92 13.23
C VAL A 476 10.99 3.80 12.39
N LEU A 477 9.92 3.19 12.91
CA LEU A 477 9.13 2.20 12.21
C LEU A 477 8.56 2.84 10.94
N LEU A 478 9.21 2.62 9.80
CA LEU A 478 8.69 3.09 8.53
C LEU A 478 7.68 2.07 8.02
N GLN A 479 6.44 2.27 8.43
CA GLN A 479 5.27 1.50 8.02
C GLN A 479 5.09 1.63 6.51
N SER A 480 5.15 0.50 5.80
CA SER A 480 4.95 0.47 4.36
C SER A 480 4.03 -0.66 3.95
N TRP A 481 3.27 -0.41 2.89
CA TRP A 481 2.32 -1.38 2.34
C TRP A 481 3.00 -2.69 1.95
N GLN A 482 4.14 -2.59 1.27
CA GLN A 482 4.91 -3.74 0.83
C GLN A 482 5.41 -4.55 2.04
N SER A 483 5.93 -3.90 3.07
CA SER A 483 6.42 -4.55 4.29
C SER A 483 5.31 -5.34 4.99
N ALA A 484 4.12 -4.74 5.12
CA ALA A 484 2.96 -5.38 5.71
C ALA A 484 2.53 -6.66 4.96
N GLN A 485 2.65 -6.68 3.63
CA GLN A 485 2.39 -7.90 2.84
C GLN A 485 3.45 -8.98 3.06
N VAL A 486 4.73 -8.58 3.11
CA VAL A 486 5.83 -9.50 3.39
C VAL A 486 5.63 -10.15 4.76
N ASP A 487 5.26 -9.38 5.79
CA ASP A 487 4.94 -9.91 7.13
C ASP A 487 3.78 -10.91 7.08
N GLY A 488 2.71 -10.59 6.34
CA GLY A 488 1.57 -11.49 6.14
C GLY A 488 1.98 -12.83 5.53
N LYS A 489 2.82 -12.81 4.49
CA LYS A 489 3.37 -14.02 3.86
C LYS A 489 4.27 -14.80 4.83
N ILE A 490 5.12 -14.11 5.58
CA ILE A 490 6.01 -14.76 6.57
C ILE A 490 5.20 -15.46 7.65
N CYS A 491 4.19 -14.78 8.21
CA CYS A 491 3.31 -15.35 9.23
C CYS A 491 2.56 -16.58 8.72
N ALA A 492 1.92 -16.49 7.55
CA ALA A 492 1.19 -17.61 6.97
C ALA A 492 2.08 -18.85 6.76
N MET A 493 3.28 -18.66 6.21
CA MET A 493 4.24 -19.76 6.00
C MET A 493 4.72 -20.36 7.32
N ASN A 494 4.84 -19.55 8.38
CA ASN A 494 5.18 -20.04 9.73
C ASN A 494 4.04 -20.82 10.40
N ILE A 495 2.79 -20.39 10.24
CA ILE A 495 1.61 -21.18 10.67
C ILE A 495 1.61 -22.55 9.99
N LEU A 496 2.04 -22.61 8.73
CA LEU A 496 2.17 -23.83 7.94
C LEU A 496 3.44 -24.66 8.24
N ASN A 497 4.30 -24.22 9.16
CA ASN A 497 5.62 -24.82 9.43
C ASN A 497 6.50 -24.98 8.17
N LYS A 498 6.37 -24.07 7.19
CA LYS A 498 7.16 -24.08 5.96
C LYS A 498 8.37 -23.15 6.09
N VAL A 499 9.53 -23.63 5.65
CA VAL A 499 10.77 -22.85 5.62
C VAL A 499 10.69 -21.74 4.59
N ILE A 500 11.06 -20.52 5.00
CA ILE A 500 11.08 -19.33 4.15
C ILE A 500 12.53 -18.93 3.90
N LYS A 501 12.88 -18.66 2.64
CA LYS A 501 14.25 -18.30 2.22
C LYS A 501 14.50 -16.78 2.09
N PHE A 502 13.49 -15.95 2.32
CA PHE A 502 13.60 -14.49 2.23
C PHE A 502 13.28 -13.85 3.58
N LYS A 503 13.79 -12.64 3.78
CA LYS A 503 13.54 -11.82 4.97
C LYS A 503 12.82 -10.53 4.57
N ASN A 504 12.19 -9.89 5.54
CA ASN A 504 11.72 -8.52 5.43
C ASN A 504 12.85 -7.56 5.85
N ASP A 505 13.92 -7.50 5.05
CA ASP A 505 15.17 -6.79 5.36
C ASP A 505 15.46 -5.58 4.45
N ILE A 506 14.62 -5.35 3.45
CA ILE A 506 14.71 -4.20 2.54
C ILE A 506 13.40 -3.43 2.64
N ARG A 507 13.48 -2.20 3.16
CA ARG A 507 12.38 -1.24 3.11
C ARG A 507 12.10 -0.88 1.67
N PHE A 508 10.82 -0.91 1.32
CA PHE A 508 10.30 -0.37 0.08
C PHE A 508 9.06 0.46 0.42
N LEU A 509 9.06 1.74 0.06
CA LEU A 509 7.88 2.59 0.18
C LEU A 509 7.77 3.51 -1.03
N TRP A 510 6.56 3.95 -1.29
CA TRP A 510 6.29 5.02 -2.23
C TRP A 510 5.27 6.00 -1.65
N PHE A 511 5.28 7.21 -2.17
CA PHE A 511 4.28 8.24 -1.92
C PHE A 511 4.31 9.25 -3.06
N HIS A 512 3.33 10.15 -3.11
CA HIS A 512 3.25 11.18 -4.15
C HIS A 512 3.55 12.56 -3.59
N VAL A 513 4.19 13.40 -4.41
CA VAL A 513 4.36 14.82 -4.14
C VAL A 513 3.93 15.57 -5.39
N GLY A 514 2.77 16.22 -5.33
CA GLY A 514 2.16 16.80 -6.51
C GLY A 514 1.69 15.72 -7.48
N LYS A 515 2.18 15.76 -8.73
CA LYS A 515 1.86 14.75 -9.76
C LYS A 515 2.88 13.61 -9.81
N GLU A 516 4.03 13.79 -9.15
CA GLU A 516 5.16 12.86 -9.25
C GLU A 516 5.15 11.83 -8.12
N ILE A 517 5.82 10.72 -8.37
CA ILE A 517 6.02 9.65 -7.39
C ILE A 517 7.42 9.73 -6.79
N VAL A 518 7.49 9.47 -5.49
CA VAL A 518 8.74 9.19 -4.76
C VAL A 518 8.79 7.70 -4.46
N VAL A 519 9.92 7.06 -4.75
CA VAL A 519 10.19 5.67 -4.32
C VAL A 519 11.46 5.66 -3.47
N PHE A 520 11.34 5.11 -2.27
CA PHE A 520 12.45 4.92 -1.35
C PHE A 520 12.67 3.43 -1.08
N VAL A 521 13.92 3.01 -1.23
CA VAL A 521 14.38 1.64 -1.03
C VAL A 521 15.59 1.67 -0.11
N HIS A 522 15.61 0.88 0.96
CA HIS A 522 16.75 0.89 1.87
C HIS A 522 16.87 -0.40 2.68
N LYS A 523 18.07 -0.95 2.80
CA LYS A 523 18.32 -2.07 3.71
C LYS A 523 18.08 -1.65 5.16
N LEU A 524 17.45 -2.53 5.93
CA LEU A 524 17.29 -2.33 7.37
C LEU A 524 18.64 -2.36 8.09
N CYS A 525 18.74 -1.64 9.21
CA CYS A 525 19.89 -1.67 10.12
C CYS A 525 21.25 -1.25 9.55
N GLU A 526 21.31 -0.72 8.34
CA GLU A 526 22.54 -0.15 7.79
C GLU A 526 22.61 1.36 8.07
N ASN A 527 23.79 1.86 8.44
CA ASN A 527 24.00 3.30 8.60
C ASN A 527 24.57 3.85 7.31
N ASP A 528 24.13 5.04 6.95
CA ASP A 528 24.52 5.66 5.70
C ASP A 528 25.79 6.49 5.90
N GLU A 529 26.71 6.37 4.97
CA GLU A 529 27.93 7.16 4.90
C GLU A 529 27.91 8.00 3.62
N ASN A 530 27.97 9.32 3.77
CA ASN A 530 28.16 10.28 2.68
C ASN A 530 27.26 10.04 1.45
N PRO A 531 25.92 10.16 1.54
CA PRO A 531 25.02 9.94 0.41
C PRO A 531 25.40 10.76 -0.83
N LEU A 532 25.13 10.24 -2.02
CA LEU A 532 25.42 10.91 -3.29
C LEU A 532 24.13 11.22 -4.04
N SER A 533 23.86 12.51 -4.26
CA SER A 533 22.64 12.99 -4.93
C SER A 533 22.93 13.48 -6.35
N ARG A 534 21.98 13.31 -7.26
CA ARG A 534 22.00 13.79 -8.66
C ARG A 534 20.58 14.20 -9.10
N GLY A 535 20.52 14.98 -10.17
CA GLY A 535 19.25 15.47 -10.71
C GLY A 535 18.59 16.50 -9.79
N SER A 536 17.37 16.87 -10.11
CA SER A 536 16.54 17.77 -9.29
C SER A 536 15.07 17.38 -9.40
N PHE A 537 14.24 17.92 -8.51
CA PHE A 537 12.79 17.72 -8.63
C PHE A 537 12.22 18.51 -9.82
N GLU A 538 12.90 19.56 -10.27
CA GLU A 538 12.51 20.33 -11.45
C GLU A 538 12.68 19.52 -12.75
N THR A 539 13.73 18.70 -12.85
CA THR A 539 14.00 17.84 -14.00
C THR A 539 13.35 16.45 -13.92
N ASN A 540 12.61 16.15 -12.85
CA ASN A 540 11.93 14.86 -12.62
C ASN A 540 12.86 13.63 -12.69
N ASP A 541 14.15 13.79 -12.39
CA ASP A 541 15.16 12.72 -12.44
C ASP A 541 16.03 12.65 -11.17
N PHE A 542 15.55 13.26 -10.07
CA PHE A 542 16.26 13.29 -8.81
C PHE A 542 16.49 11.88 -8.25
N ILE A 543 17.70 11.67 -7.76
CA ILE A 543 18.09 10.45 -7.09
C ILE A 543 19.13 10.73 -6.00
N THR A 544 19.00 10.07 -4.85
CA THR A 544 20.09 9.95 -3.86
C THR A 544 20.40 8.49 -3.61
N TYR A 545 21.69 8.14 -3.71
CA TYR A 545 22.23 6.83 -3.34
C TYR A 545 22.75 6.86 -1.90
N PHE A 546 22.37 5.86 -1.11
CA PHE A 546 22.86 5.64 0.25
C PHE A 546 23.90 4.51 0.24
N PHE A 547 24.97 4.69 1.02
CA PHE A 547 26.12 3.78 1.02
C PHE A 547 26.47 3.32 2.43
N ASN A 548 27.01 2.11 2.54
CA ASN A 548 27.75 1.61 3.71
C ASN A 548 28.94 0.82 3.19
N ASN A 549 30.15 1.08 3.70
CA ASN A 549 31.39 0.43 3.23
C ASN A 549 31.54 0.46 1.70
N ASN A 550 31.36 1.64 1.09
CA ASN A 550 31.40 1.86 -0.37
C ASN A 550 30.42 1.03 -1.22
N SER A 551 29.41 0.40 -0.61
CA SER A 551 28.40 -0.39 -1.29
C SER A 551 27.04 0.29 -1.19
N VAL A 552 26.26 0.30 -2.27
CA VAL A 552 24.89 0.85 -2.25
C VAL A 552 24.01 -0.02 -1.36
N ILE A 553 23.30 0.62 -0.45
CA ILE A 553 22.38 -0.01 0.50
C ILE A 553 20.96 0.53 0.39
N GLY A 554 20.79 1.64 -0.31
CA GLY A 554 19.49 2.24 -0.55
C GLY A 554 19.54 3.31 -1.61
N VAL A 555 18.35 3.75 -1.98
CA VAL A 555 18.12 4.82 -2.94
C VAL A 555 16.78 5.50 -2.67
N ILE A 556 16.70 6.79 -2.94
CA ILE A 556 15.45 7.52 -3.06
C ILE A 556 15.40 8.21 -4.43
N CYS A 557 14.28 8.08 -5.12
CA CYS A 557 14.03 8.69 -6.42
C CYS A 557 12.76 9.56 -6.37
N PHE A 558 12.73 10.64 -7.14
CA PHE A 558 11.54 11.45 -7.42
C PHE A 558 11.39 11.59 -8.95
N GLY A 559 10.19 11.35 -9.48
CA GLY A 559 9.92 11.36 -10.92
C GLY A 559 10.28 10.03 -11.56
N ASP A 560 11.42 9.94 -12.26
CA ASP A 560 11.91 8.65 -12.80
C ASP A 560 12.40 7.73 -11.67
N VAL A 561 11.53 6.80 -11.27
CA VAL A 561 11.79 5.81 -10.23
C VAL A 561 12.27 4.46 -10.78
N THR A 562 12.48 4.34 -12.08
CA THR A 562 13.07 3.13 -12.69
C THR A 562 14.38 2.71 -12.02
N PRO A 563 15.33 3.62 -11.71
CA PRO A 563 16.57 3.25 -11.04
C PRO A 563 16.30 2.63 -9.65
N ALA A 564 15.32 3.14 -8.91
CA ALA A 564 14.97 2.59 -7.60
C ALA A 564 14.52 1.13 -7.67
N ILE A 565 13.75 0.76 -8.70
CA ILE A 565 13.32 -0.63 -8.92
C ILE A 565 14.49 -1.54 -9.30
N GLN A 566 15.43 -1.03 -10.08
CA GLN A 566 16.63 -1.79 -10.45
C GLN A 566 17.55 -2.02 -9.24
N ILE A 567 17.76 -0.98 -8.42
CA ILE A 567 18.50 -1.10 -7.15
C ILE A 567 17.79 -2.06 -6.20
N PHE A 568 16.45 -1.96 -6.07
CA PHE A 568 15.67 -2.89 -5.25
C PHE A 568 15.90 -4.35 -5.67
N ALA A 569 15.83 -4.66 -6.97
CA ALA A 569 16.13 -5.98 -7.49
C ALA A 569 17.58 -6.41 -7.20
N CYS A 570 18.56 -5.50 -7.34
CA CYS A 570 19.96 -5.78 -7.00
C CYS A 570 20.13 -6.13 -5.51
N LEU A 571 19.53 -5.35 -4.61
CA LEU A 571 19.59 -5.59 -3.17
C LEU A 571 18.96 -6.94 -2.81
N LYS A 572 17.79 -7.26 -3.38
CA LYS A 572 17.11 -8.57 -3.20
C LYS A 572 17.97 -9.74 -3.65
N LYS A 573 18.73 -9.58 -4.73
CA LYS A 573 19.66 -10.60 -5.25
C LYS A 573 21.06 -10.53 -4.63
N LYS A 574 21.29 -9.63 -3.67
CA LYS A 574 22.60 -9.38 -3.05
C LYS A 574 23.70 -9.05 -4.07
N ILE A 575 23.32 -8.37 -5.15
CA ILE A 575 24.24 -7.89 -6.18
C ILE A 575 24.81 -6.55 -5.71
N ASN A 576 26.13 -6.47 -5.63
CA ASN A 576 26.80 -5.26 -5.18
C ASN A 576 26.88 -4.20 -6.28
N ILE A 577 26.66 -2.95 -5.87
CA ILE A 577 26.91 -1.75 -6.66
C ILE A 577 27.84 -0.88 -5.82
N SER A 578 29.04 -0.62 -6.32
CA SER A 578 30.01 0.17 -5.57
C SER A 578 29.76 1.68 -5.74
N ARG A 579 30.27 2.47 -4.79
CA ARG A 579 30.32 3.93 -4.90
C ARG A 579 31.05 4.39 -6.16
N GLU A 580 32.15 3.73 -6.51
CA GLU A 580 32.94 4.03 -7.70
C GLU A 580 32.11 3.84 -8.97
N GLU A 581 31.30 2.78 -9.04
CA GLU A 581 30.38 2.56 -10.16
C GLU A 581 29.33 3.68 -10.26
N VAL A 582 28.73 4.06 -9.13
CA VAL A 582 27.79 5.18 -9.10
C VAL A 582 28.47 6.43 -9.63
N GLN A 583 29.65 6.77 -9.12
CA GLN A 583 30.41 7.96 -9.53
C GLN A 583 30.81 7.95 -11.01
N ALA A 584 31.24 6.80 -11.55
CA ALA A 584 31.66 6.65 -12.93
C ALA A 584 30.49 6.70 -13.94
N MET A 585 29.28 6.34 -13.52
CA MET A 585 28.12 6.31 -14.41
C MET A 585 27.53 7.68 -14.70
N THR A 586 27.22 7.94 -15.97
CA THR A 586 26.57 9.18 -16.45
C THR A 586 25.04 9.13 -16.44
N LYS A 587 24.44 7.93 -16.53
CA LYS A 587 22.99 7.72 -16.48
C LYS A 587 22.66 6.77 -15.33
N ASN A 588 21.56 7.03 -14.63
CA ASN A 588 21.10 6.19 -13.52
C ASN A 588 20.42 4.91 -14.05
N ASN A 589 21.17 3.99 -14.64
CA ASN A 589 20.61 2.73 -15.17
C ASN A 589 21.49 1.53 -14.80
N TRP A 590 20.90 0.63 -14.01
CA TRP A 590 21.53 -0.53 -13.39
C TRP A 590 21.06 -1.86 -13.99
N ILE A 591 20.32 -1.85 -15.10
CA ILE A 591 19.79 -3.08 -15.71
C ILE A 591 20.92 -4.07 -16.07
N TYR A 592 22.11 -3.57 -16.42
CA TYR A 592 23.28 -4.39 -16.76
C TYR A 592 23.79 -5.25 -15.59
N LYS A 593 23.46 -4.89 -14.33
CA LYS A 593 23.77 -5.68 -13.14
C LYS A 593 22.86 -6.89 -12.99
N LEU A 594 21.69 -6.89 -13.64
CA LEU A 594 20.63 -7.88 -13.47
C LEU A 594 20.51 -8.87 -14.64
N THR A 595 21.16 -8.55 -15.77
CA THR A 595 21.18 -9.36 -17.00
C THR A 595 22.19 -10.48 -16.95
#